data_AF-A0A944Z5K2-F1
#
_entry.id   AF-A0A944Z5K2-F1
#
_cell.length_a   1.000
_cell.length_b   1.000
_cell.length_c   1.000
_cell.angle_alpha   90.00
_cell.angle_beta   90.00
_cell.angle_gamma   90.00
#
_symmetry.space_group_name_H-M   'P 1'
#
loop_
_entity.id
_entity.type
_entity.pdbx_description
1 polymer ?
#
loop_
_entity_poly.entity_id
_entity_poly.type
_entity_poly.pdbx_seq_one_letter_code
_entity_poly.pdbx_strand_id
1 'polypeptide(L)'
;AFPLELDPFVLTRVEMAQYAILAKEIGVNFIGSCCGTSPHHIRAMAEALGRRVPNSKYSPNLEVHPILGTDKFIKEHNQRILSEQRGRKTTN
;
A
#
# COMPACT_ATOMS: atom_id res chain seq x y z
N ALA A 1 16.43 -3.25 9.13
CA ALA A 1 15.94 -4.65 9.30
C ALA A 1 17.07 -5.52 9.87
N PHE A 2 16.84 -6.78 10.27
CA PHE A 2 17.94 -7.73 10.53
C PHE A 2 18.20 -8.54 9.25
N PRO A 3 19.45 -8.72 8.78
CA PRO A 3 20.69 -8.09 9.24
C PRO A 3 20.81 -6.59 8.86
N LEU A 4 21.87 -5.94 9.38
CA LEU A 4 22.14 -4.50 9.21
C LEU A 4 22.19 -4.07 7.73
N GLU A 5 21.84 -2.81 7.48
CA GLU A 5 21.92 -2.13 6.15
C GLU A 5 21.02 -2.71 5.04
N LEU A 6 20.02 -3.52 5.38
CA LEU A 6 19.07 -4.04 4.40
C LEU A 6 17.82 -3.19 4.16
N ASP A 7 17.67 -2.09 4.89
CA ASP A 7 16.48 -1.22 4.83
C ASP A 7 16.12 -0.74 3.42
N PRO A 8 17.07 -0.41 2.51
CA PRO A 8 16.75 -0.04 1.13
C PRO A 8 16.25 -1.19 0.24
N PHE A 9 16.44 -2.44 0.66
CA PHE A 9 16.09 -3.63 -0.12
C PHE A 9 14.76 -4.27 0.31
N VAL A 10 14.07 -3.67 1.29
CA VAL A 10 12.77 -4.16 1.74
C VAL A 10 11.72 -3.86 0.67
N LEU A 11 11.08 -4.91 0.15
CA LEU A 11 9.99 -4.76 -0.80
C LEU A 11 8.80 -4.05 -0.16
N THR A 12 8.14 -3.22 -0.95
CA THR A 12 6.87 -2.60 -0.61
C THR A 12 5.73 -3.63 -0.61
N ARG A 13 4.59 -3.25 -0.02
CA ARG A 13 3.36 -4.05 -0.08
C ARG A 13 2.87 -4.34 -1.51
N VAL A 14 3.13 -3.43 -2.46
CA VAL A 14 2.67 -3.55 -3.85
C VAL A 14 3.55 -4.56 -4.57
N GLU A 15 4.86 -4.50 -4.36
CA GLU A 15 5.81 -5.48 -4.92
C GLU A 15 5.55 -6.88 -4.34
N MET A 16 5.29 -7.00 -3.04
CA MET A 16 4.92 -8.28 -2.42
C MET A 16 3.60 -8.84 -2.97
N ALA A 17 2.61 -7.99 -3.24
CA ALA A 17 1.37 -8.40 -3.90
C ALA A 17 1.62 -8.94 -5.32
N GLN A 18 2.43 -8.24 -6.12
CA GLN A 18 2.81 -8.69 -7.45
C GLN A 18 3.58 -10.01 -7.41
N TYR A 19 4.51 -10.17 -6.47
CA TYR A 19 5.21 -11.43 -6.23
C TYR A 19 4.24 -12.60 -6.02
N ALA A 20 3.18 -12.41 -5.22
CA ALA A 20 2.21 -13.46 -4.95
C ALA A 20 1.42 -13.87 -6.21
N ILE A 21 1.04 -12.90 -7.05
CA ILE A 21 0.37 -13.18 -8.33
C ILE A 21 1.29 -13.99 -9.24
N LEU A 22 2.53 -13.54 -9.44
CA LEU A 22 3.51 -14.23 -10.28
C LEU A 22 3.81 -15.65 -9.77
N ALA A 23 3.95 -15.83 -8.45
CA ALA A 23 4.15 -17.15 -7.85
C ALA A 23 2.96 -18.09 -8.12
N LYS A 24 1.73 -17.57 -8.09
CA LYS A 24 0.54 -18.35 -8.40
C LYS A 24 0.47 -18.73 -9.88
N GLU A 25 0.84 -17.82 -10.77
CA GLU A 25 0.86 -18.06 -12.23
C GLU A 25 1.81 -19.17 -12.64
N ILE A 26 2.97 -19.30 -11.97
CA ILE A 26 3.92 -20.40 -12.22
C ILE A 26 3.51 -21.71 -11.52
N GLY A 27 2.34 -21.77 -10.87
CA GLY A 27 1.77 -22.98 -10.29
C GLY A 27 2.07 -23.21 -8.80
N VAL A 28 2.64 -22.24 -8.07
CA VAL A 28 2.87 -22.39 -6.62
C VAL A 28 1.54 -22.34 -5.86
N ASN A 29 1.33 -23.32 -4.97
CA ASN A 29 0.10 -23.44 -4.17
C ASN A 29 0.27 -23.07 -2.69
N PHE A 30 1.52 -22.96 -2.20
CA PHE A 30 1.82 -22.47 -0.86
C PHE A 30 2.73 -21.25 -0.98
N ILE A 31 2.15 -20.06 -0.86
CA ILE A 31 2.85 -18.79 -1.07
C ILE A 31 2.95 -18.08 0.28
N GLY A 32 4.18 -17.90 0.73
CA GLY A 32 4.50 -17.23 1.98
C GLY A 32 5.70 -16.32 1.80
N SER A 33 6.32 -15.95 2.91
CA SER A 33 7.52 -15.13 2.92
C SER A 33 8.34 -15.45 4.18
N CYS A 34 9.56 -14.93 4.23
CA CYS A 34 10.46 -15.13 5.35
C CYS A 34 10.90 -13.76 5.90
N CYS A 35 12.20 -13.60 6.16
CA CYS A 35 12.82 -12.39 6.68
C CYS A 35 12.46 -11.12 5.89
N GLY A 36 12.41 -9.98 6.59
CA GLY A 36 12.07 -8.68 6.00
C GLY A 36 10.57 -8.48 5.72
N THR A 37 9.75 -9.50 5.95
CA THR A 37 8.30 -9.37 5.75
C THR A 37 7.58 -8.91 7.01
N SER A 38 6.66 -7.96 6.83
CA SER A 38 5.78 -7.47 7.89
C SER A 38 4.32 -7.91 7.65
N PRO A 39 3.43 -7.88 8.66
CA PRO A 39 2.03 -8.33 8.53
C PRO A 39 1.27 -7.68 7.37
N HIS A 40 1.66 -6.46 7.02
CA HIS A 40 1.05 -5.69 5.95
C HIS A 40 1.46 -6.13 4.54
N HIS A 41 2.57 -6.84 4.37
CA HIS A 41 2.94 -7.52 3.13
C HIS A 41 2.09 -8.77 2.94
N ILE A 42 1.98 -9.62 3.97
CA ILE A 42 1.17 -10.85 3.94
C ILE A 42 -0.29 -10.54 3.60
N ARG A 43 -0.85 -9.48 4.19
CA ARG A 43 -2.18 -9.00 3.85
C ARG A 43 -2.29 -8.65 2.36
N ALA A 44 -1.36 -7.86 1.83
CA ALA A 44 -1.40 -7.42 0.43
C ALA A 44 -1.28 -8.62 -0.53
N MET A 45 -0.43 -9.61 -0.21
CA MET A 45 -0.34 -10.86 -0.95
C MET A 45 -1.67 -11.62 -0.95
N ALA A 46 -2.30 -11.77 0.21
CA ALA A 46 -3.58 -12.47 0.32
C ALA A 46 -4.70 -11.78 -0.48
N GLU A 47 -4.75 -10.44 -0.40
CA GLU A 47 -5.71 -9.63 -1.16
C GLU A 47 -5.50 -9.72 -2.67
N ALA A 48 -4.25 -9.68 -3.11
CA ALA A 48 -3.89 -9.85 -4.53
C ALA A 48 -4.29 -11.22 -5.09
N LEU A 49 -4.26 -12.26 -4.24
CA LEU A 49 -4.76 -13.60 -4.56
C LEU A 49 -6.29 -13.74 -4.41
N GLY A 50 -7.02 -12.62 -4.30
CA GLY A 50 -8.49 -12.60 -4.25
C GLY A 50 -9.08 -12.95 -2.88
N ARG A 51 -8.29 -13.00 -1.81
CA ARG A 51 -8.77 -13.33 -0.46
C ARG A 51 -9.13 -12.08 0.31
N ARG A 52 -10.26 -12.13 1.03
CA ARG A 52 -10.59 -11.13 2.05
C ARG A 52 -10.18 -11.68 3.43
N VAL A 53 -9.24 -11.02 4.08
CA VAL A 53 -8.71 -11.45 5.40
C VAL A 53 -9.20 -10.52 6.51
N PRO A 54 -9.18 -10.93 7.80
CA PRO A 54 -9.60 -10.06 8.90
C PRO A 54 -8.90 -8.70 8.93
N ASN A 55 -7.63 -8.65 8.51
CA ASN A 55 -6.83 -7.42 8.47
C ASN A 55 -7.06 -6.55 7.22
N SER A 56 -7.90 -6.99 6.27
CA SER A 56 -8.27 -6.21 5.07
C SER A 56 -9.00 -4.91 5.42
N LYS A 57 -9.63 -4.82 6.59
CA LYS A 57 -10.21 -3.56 7.10
C LYS A 57 -9.18 -2.43 7.27
N TYR A 58 -7.90 -2.78 7.39
CA TYR A 58 -6.80 -1.82 7.56
C TYR A 58 -6.00 -1.63 6.27
N SER A 59 -6.54 -2.07 5.13
CA SER A 59 -5.87 -1.90 3.85
C SER A 59 -5.82 -0.42 3.48
N PRO A 60 -4.70 0.06 2.90
CA PRO A 60 -4.55 1.48 2.59
C PRO A 60 -5.66 1.92 1.65
N ASN A 61 -6.41 2.94 2.06
CA ASN A 61 -7.35 3.61 1.19
C ASN A 61 -6.76 4.99 0.82
N LEU A 62 -6.38 5.15 -0.45
CA LEU A 62 -5.82 6.42 -0.94
C LEU A 62 -6.91 7.48 -1.14
N GLU A 63 -8.18 7.12 -1.25
CA GLU A 63 -9.28 8.07 -1.42
C GLU A 63 -9.41 9.03 -0.24
N VAL A 64 -9.03 8.59 0.96
CA VAL A 64 -9.03 9.40 2.18
C VAL A 64 -7.75 10.20 2.38
N HIS A 65 -6.76 10.05 1.50
CA HIS A 65 -5.51 10.79 1.61
C HIS A 65 -5.79 12.29 1.36
N PRO A 66 -5.44 13.21 2.28
CA PRO A 66 -5.82 14.62 2.14
C PRO A 66 -5.35 15.25 0.81
N ILE A 67 -4.11 14.95 0.40
CA ILE A 67 -3.50 15.53 -0.80
C ILE A 67 -3.85 14.75 -2.08
N LEU A 68 -3.55 13.45 -2.10
CA LEU A 68 -3.69 12.55 -3.27
C LEU A 68 -5.09 11.96 -3.47
N GLY A 69 -5.94 12.01 -2.44
CA GLY A 69 -7.24 11.39 -2.43
C GLY A 69 -8.33 12.23 -3.08
N THR A 70 -9.57 11.83 -2.84
CA THR A 70 -10.75 12.46 -3.44
C THR A 70 -11.29 13.59 -2.57
N ASP A 71 -11.94 14.57 -3.20
CA ASP A 71 -12.46 15.75 -2.50
C ASP A 71 -13.54 15.41 -1.48
N LYS A 72 -14.19 14.26 -1.66
CA LYS A 72 -15.25 13.74 -0.78
C LYS A 72 -14.80 13.51 0.66
N PHE A 73 -13.52 13.22 0.89
CA PHE A 73 -12.99 12.88 2.21
C PHE A 73 -12.14 14.01 2.82
N ILE A 74 -12.16 15.21 2.23
CA ILE A 74 -11.46 16.37 2.78
C ILE A 74 -12.14 16.83 4.07
N LYS A 75 -11.37 16.82 5.16
CA LYS A 75 -11.77 17.41 6.43
C LYS A 75 -11.43 18.90 6.46
N GLU A 76 -12.21 19.68 7.20
CA GLU A 76 -12.05 21.14 7.30
C GLU A 76 -10.63 21.57 7.67
N HIS A 77 -9.99 20.92 8.65
CA HIS A 77 -8.61 21.24 9.05
C HIS A 77 -7.56 21.01 7.94
N ASN A 78 -7.86 20.19 6.94
CA ASN A 78 -6.97 19.95 5.81
C ASN A 78 -7.09 21.02 4.72
N GLN A 79 -8.10 21.90 4.77
CA GLN A 79 -8.34 22.92 3.74
C GLN A 79 -7.16 23.88 3.60
N ARG A 80 -6.53 24.28 4.71
CA ARG A 80 -5.34 25.13 4.68
C ARG A 80 -4.18 24.47 3.91
N ILE A 81 -3.82 23.24 4.29
CA ILE A 81 -2.75 22.48 3.62
C ILE A 81 -3.08 22.30 2.14
N LEU A 82 -4.36 22.08 1.80
CA LEU A 82 -4.79 21.92 0.41
C LEU A 82 -4.72 23.23 -0.38
N SER A 83 -5.06 24.37 0.21
CA SER A 83 -4.88 25.67 -0.45
C SER A 83 -3.41 25.95 -0.76
N GLU A 84 -2.48 25.55 0.11
CA GLU A 84 -1.04 25.71 -0.07
C GLU A 84 -0.47 24.71 -1.09
N GLN A 85 -0.91 23.45 -1.06
CA GLN A 85 -0.34 22.35 -1.86
C GLN A 85 -1.02 22.19 -3.25
N ARG A 86 -2.34 22.38 -3.35
CA ARG A 86 -3.08 22.31 -4.62
C ARG A 86 -3.21 23.66 -5.32
N GLY A 87 -2.98 24.77 -4.60
CA GLY A 87 -3.00 26.15 -5.13
C GLY A 87 -1.94 26.48 -6.19
N ARG A 88 -1.16 25.50 -6.65
CA ARG A 88 -0.23 25.64 -7.78
C ARG A 88 -0.72 24.98 -9.08
N LYS A 89 -1.98 24.54 -9.14
CA LYS A 89 -2.65 24.01 -10.35
C LYS A 89 -3.73 24.95 -10.93
N THR A 90 -3.52 26.26 -10.84
CA THR A 90 -4.26 27.26 -11.62
C THR A 90 -3.29 28.20 -12.32
N THR A 91 -2.58 27.68 -13.32
CA THR A 91 -2.10 28.48 -14.45
C THR A 91 -2.26 27.60 -15.69
N ASN A 92 -3.13 28.09 -16.58
CA ASN A 92 -3.53 27.61 -17.91
C ASN A 92 -2.68 26.54 -18.58
#